data_AF-A0A9E2LK09-F1
#
_entry.id   AF-A0A9E2LK09-F1
#
_cell.length_a   1.000
_cell.length_b   1.000
_cell.length_c   1.000
_cell.angle_alpha   90.00
_cell.angle_beta   90.00
_cell.angle_gamma   90.00
#
_symmetry.space_group_name_H-M   'P 1'
#
loop_
_entity.id
_entity.type
_entity.pdbx_description
1 polymer ?
#
loop_
_entity_poly.entity_id
_entity_poly.type
_entity_poly.pdbx_seq_one_letter_code
_entity_poly.pdbx_strand_id
1 'polypeptide(L)'
;MSLRTALAAAAVLAFAAPAFAQDAPAADPAVAAAAQAEAAFEAKAEAFQQAMGAMQGEMQTALTAAGADQAKANADMDAIAARYQPQADAFAAELDAFIASQLPVMPPEA
;
A
#
# COMPACT_ATOMS: atom_id res chain seq x y z
N MET A 1 -14.18 -31.72 -57.23
CA MET A 1 -15.03 -32.23 -56.14
C MET A 1 -15.55 -31.02 -55.38
N SER A 2 -16.73 -30.51 -55.75
CA SER A 2 -18.03 -30.98 -55.24
C SER A 2 -18.11 -30.75 -53.72
N LEU A 3 -18.50 -29.55 -53.29
CA LEU A 3 -19.88 -29.10 -53.08
C LEU A 3 -20.48 -29.61 -51.76
N ARG A 4 -20.93 -28.65 -50.94
CA ARG A 4 -22.14 -28.70 -50.11
C ARG A 4 -21.98 -29.64 -48.90
N THR A 5 -22.10 -29.25 -47.64
CA THR A 5 -23.11 -28.39 -47.01
C THR A 5 -22.86 -28.56 -45.52
N ALA A 6 -22.63 -27.47 -44.79
CA ALA A 6 -23.04 -27.37 -43.39
C ALA A 6 -22.99 -25.90 -42.96
N LEU A 7 -23.77 -25.06 -43.67
CA LEU A 7 -24.30 -23.84 -43.10
C LEU A 7 -25.69 -24.19 -42.56
N ALA A 8 -25.77 -24.48 -41.27
CA ALA A 8 -26.98 -24.49 -40.45
C ALA A 8 -26.51 -24.55 -38.99
N ALA A 9 -26.89 -23.71 -38.06
CA ALA A 9 -27.82 -22.60 -38.07
C ALA A 9 -27.43 -21.71 -36.89
N ALA A 10 -27.53 -20.40 -37.06
CA ALA A 10 -27.54 -19.47 -35.95
C ALA A 10 -28.81 -19.69 -35.12
N ALA A 11 -28.65 -20.29 -33.94
CA ALA A 11 -29.55 -20.24 -32.78
C ALA A 11 -28.87 -21.15 -31.74
N VAL A 12 -28.29 -20.68 -30.65
CA VAL A 12 -28.96 -19.96 -29.57
C VAL A 12 -27.90 -19.12 -28.84
N LEU A 13 -27.99 -17.80 -29.00
CA LEU A 13 -27.52 -16.83 -28.00
C LEU A 13 -28.46 -16.97 -26.79
N ALA A 14 -28.12 -17.84 -25.85
CA ALA A 14 -28.72 -17.81 -24.52
C ALA A 14 -27.72 -18.36 -23.51
N PHE A 15 -26.98 -17.44 -22.92
CA PHE A 15 -26.46 -17.53 -21.55
C PHE A 15 -25.79 -18.85 -21.15
N ALA A 16 -24.56 -19.05 -21.62
CA ALA A 16 -23.58 -19.74 -20.80
C ALA A 16 -22.40 -18.78 -20.67
N ALA A 17 -22.45 -17.97 -19.62
CA ALA A 17 -21.27 -17.26 -19.14
C ALA A 17 -20.07 -18.22 -19.17
N PRO A 18 -18.85 -17.77 -19.52
CA PRO A 18 -17.68 -18.59 -19.28
C PRO A 18 -17.69 -18.89 -17.78
N ALA A 19 -18.08 -20.12 -17.45
CA ALA A 19 -17.88 -20.67 -16.14
C ALA A 19 -16.36 -20.80 -16.01
N PHE A 20 -15.72 -19.72 -15.57
CA PHE A 20 -14.53 -19.78 -14.75
C PHE A 20 -14.94 -20.45 -13.43
N ALA A 21 -15.38 -21.71 -13.50
CA ALA A 21 -15.34 -22.64 -12.40
C ALA A 21 -13.90 -23.14 -12.32
N GLN A 22 -12.97 -22.20 -12.09
CA GLN A 22 -11.81 -22.52 -11.31
C GLN A 22 -12.38 -22.58 -9.91
N ASP A 23 -12.54 -23.80 -9.39
CA ASP A 23 -12.64 -24.07 -7.96
C ASP A 23 -11.30 -23.62 -7.35
N ALA A 24 -11.07 -22.31 -7.36
CA ALA A 24 -10.10 -21.68 -6.52
C ALA A 24 -10.69 -21.83 -5.11
N PRO A 25 -9.94 -22.35 -4.14
CA PRO A 25 -10.41 -22.39 -2.77
C PRO A 25 -10.95 -20.99 -2.45
N ALA A 26 -12.20 -20.91 -1.98
CA ALA A 26 -12.79 -19.65 -1.57
C ALA A 26 -11.76 -18.96 -0.68
N ALA A 27 -11.18 -17.88 -1.19
CA ALA A 27 -10.14 -17.16 -0.46
C ALA A 27 -10.78 -16.75 0.86
N ASP A 28 -10.22 -17.24 1.96
CA ASP A 28 -10.76 -16.96 3.28
C ASP A 28 -10.87 -15.43 3.42
N PRO A 29 -12.07 -14.87 3.67
CA PRO A 29 -12.25 -13.43 3.71
C PRO A 29 -11.33 -12.76 4.73
N ALA A 30 -10.90 -13.48 5.78
CA ALA A 30 -9.90 -12.99 6.73
C ALA A 30 -8.50 -12.87 6.10
N VAL A 31 -8.11 -13.83 5.24
CA VAL A 31 -6.84 -13.79 4.50
C VAL A 31 -6.86 -12.68 3.43
N ALA A 32 -7.99 -12.49 2.75
CA ALA A 32 -8.17 -11.40 1.79
C ALA A 32 -8.17 -10.00 2.44
N ALA A 33 -8.70 -9.89 3.66
CA ALA A 33 -8.66 -8.65 4.45
C ALA A 33 -7.24 -8.35 4.96
N ALA A 34 -6.52 -9.36 5.44
CA ALA A 34 -5.12 -9.21 5.86
C ALA A 34 -4.22 -8.77 4.70
N ALA A 35 -4.37 -9.37 3.51
CA ALA A 35 -3.62 -8.98 2.32
C ALA A 35 -3.89 -7.53 1.88
N GLN A 36 -5.13 -7.05 2.01
CA GLN A 36 -5.45 -5.64 1.74
C GLN A 36 -4.88 -4.69 2.79
N ALA A 37 -4.89 -5.08 4.07
CA ALA A 37 -4.29 -4.30 5.14
C ALA A 37 -2.78 -4.17 4.94
N GLU A 38 -2.10 -5.25 4.55
CA GLU A 38 -0.67 -5.25 4.25
C GLU A 38 -0.34 -4.39 3.02
N ALA A 39 -1.09 -4.51 1.93
CA ALA A 39 -0.90 -3.66 0.74
C ALA A 39 -1.13 -2.17 1.04
N ALA A 40 -2.13 -1.84 1.87
CA ALA A 40 -2.38 -0.47 2.29
C ALA A 40 -1.28 0.07 3.21
N PHE A 41 -0.72 -0.78 4.08
CA PHE A 41 0.41 -0.42 4.93
C PHE A 41 1.70 -0.20 4.13
N GLU A 42 1.99 -1.05 3.15
CA GLU A 42 3.15 -0.93 2.27
C GLU A 42 3.13 0.39 1.49
N ALA A 43 1.98 0.76 0.91
CA ALA A 43 1.83 2.05 0.22
C ALA A 43 2.12 3.25 1.14
N LYS A 44 1.76 3.16 2.42
CA LYS A 44 2.08 4.19 3.43
C LYS A 44 3.56 4.18 3.82
N ALA A 45 4.16 3.01 3.94
CA ALA A 45 5.59 2.87 4.19
C ALA A 45 6.43 3.47 3.05
N GLU A 46 6.03 3.25 1.80
CA GLU A 46 6.67 3.87 0.64
C GLU A 46 6.53 5.40 0.67
N ALA A 47 5.33 5.93 0.99
CA ALA A 47 5.12 7.36 1.12
C ALA A 47 5.97 7.97 2.24
N PHE A 48 6.10 7.28 3.38
CA PHE A 48 6.96 7.68 4.47
C PHE A 48 8.44 7.66 4.08
N GLN A 49 8.89 6.63 3.35
CA GLN A 49 10.26 6.57 2.84
C GLN A 49 10.57 7.73 1.88
N GLN A 50 9.63 8.07 0.99
CA GLN A 50 9.77 9.24 0.12
C GLN A 50 9.84 10.55 0.92
N ALA A 51 8.99 10.69 1.95
CA ALA A 51 9.01 11.84 2.85
C ALA A 51 10.36 11.96 3.58
N MET A 52 10.93 10.85 4.07
CA MET A 52 12.26 10.82 4.69
C MET A 52 13.39 11.17 3.71
N GLY A 53 13.29 10.70 2.47
CA GLY A 53 14.24 11.08 1.40
C GLY A 53 14.17 12.59 1.10
N ALA A 54 12.97 13.15 1.01
CA ALA A 54 12.77 14.59 0.86
C ALA A 54 13.31 15.36 2.06
N MET A 55 13.06 14.89 3.29
CA MET A 55 13.58 15.51 4.51
C MET A 55 15.11 15.60 4.49
N GLN A 56 15.80 14.51 4.13
CA GLN A 56 17.27 14.53 4.02
C GLN A 56 17.76 15.54 2.97
N GLY A 57 17.09 15.62 1.82
CA GLY A 57 17.40 16.61 0.79
C GLY A 57 17.19 18.05 1.25
N GLU A 58 16.08 18.33 1.94
CA GLU A 58 15.80 19.64 2.53
C GLU A 58 16.82 19.99 3.62
N MET A 59 17.19 19.04 4.47
CA MET A 59 18.21 19.21 5.51
C MET A 59 19.58 19.57 4.94
N GLN A 60 19.99 18.88 3.87
CA GLN A 60 21.26 19.16 3.20
C GLN A 60 21.23 20.52 2.48
N THR A 61 20.08 20.87 1.90
CA THR A 61 19.84 22.18 1.28
C THR A 61 19.89 23.30 2.32
N ALA A 62 19.25 23.11 3.47
CA ALA A 62 19.25 24.05 4.59
C ALA A 62 20.66 24.26 5.15
N LEU A 63 21.42 23.19 5.37
CA LEU A 63 22.82 23.27 5.78
C LEU A 63 23.69 24.04 4.77
N THR A 64 23.49 23.77 3.48
CA THR A 64 24.20 24.47 2.40
C THR A 64 23.83 25.95 2.35
N ALA A 65 22.54 26.28 2.52
CA ALA A 65 22.04 27.65 2.52
C ALA A 65 22.45 28.45 3.77
N ALA A 66 22.62 27.78 4.91
CA ALA A 66 23.11 28.38 6.15
C ALA A 66 24.61 28.70 6.10
N GLY A 67 25.39 27.90 5.37
CA GLY A 67 26.83 28.11 5.21
C GLY A 67 27.57 28.02 6.55
N ALA A 68 28.20 29.12 6.98
CA ALA A 68 28.91 29.20 8.26
C ALA A 68 28.02 29.64 9.44
N ASP A 69 26.75 30.00 9.19
CA ASP A 69 25.83 30.44 10.23
C ASP A 69 25.16 29.24 10.90
N GLN A 70 25.75 28.82 12.02
CA GLN A 70 25.29 27.68 12.78
C GLN A 70 23.92 27.91 13.45
N ALA A 71 23.59 29.16 13.81
CA ALA A 71 22.30 29.50 14.39
C ALA A 71 21.18 29.35 13.34
N LYS A 72 21.44 29.82 12.12
CA LYS A 72 20.55 29.60 10.97
C LYS A 72 20.40 28.12 10.63
N ALA A 73 21.51 27.37 10.58
CA ALA A 73 21.47 25.93 10.30
C ALA A 73 20.56 25.20 11.30
N ASN A 74 20.74 25.44 12.60
CA ASN A 74 19.91 24.82 13.63
C ASN A 74 18.44 25.22 13.52
N ALA A 75 18.14 26.51 13.27
CA ALA A 75 16.77 26.98 13.10
C ALA A 75 16.09 26.36 11.86
N ASP A 76 16.81 26.23 10.75
CA ASP A 76 16.27 25.59 9.55
C ASP A 76 16.08 24.07 9.77
N MET A 77 17.01 23.39 10.46
CA MET A 77 16.88 21.97 10.81
C MET A 77 15.67 21.72 11.72
N ASP A 78 15.47 22.56 12.74
CA ASP A 78 14.35 22.48 13.66
C ASP A 78 13.01 22.71 12.94
N ALA A 79 12.96 23.71 12.04
CA ALA A 79 11.79 23.98 11.22
C ALA A 79 11.45 22.81 10.27
N ILE A 80 12.46 22.17 9.68
CA ILE A 80 12.28 20.97 8.86
C ILE A 80 11.77 19.83 9.75
N ALA A 81 12.44 19.55 10.87
CA ALA A 81 12.04 18.47 11.77
C ALA A 81 10.61 18.64 12.28
N ALA A 82 10.22 19.84 12.72
CA ALA A 82 8.86 20.15 13.18
C ALA A 82 7.79 19.89 12.11
N ARG A 83 8.15 20.03 10.83
CA ARG A 83 7.25 19.81 9.70
C ARG A 83 7.04 18.31 9.40
N TYR A 84 8.06 17.50 9.64
CA TYR A 84 8.01 16.04 9.44
C TYR A 84 7.56 15.26 10.69
N GLN A 85 7.69 15.85 11.88
CA GLN A 85 7.27 15.27 13.15
C GLN A 85 5.85 14.67 13.11
N PRO A 86 4.78 15.41 12.73
CA PRO A 86 3.43 14.83 12.70
C PRO A 86 3.27 13.69 11.70
N GLN A 87 4.08 13.67 10.63
CA GLN A 87 4.10 12.60 9.65
C GLN A 87 4.74 11.33 10.22
N ALA A 88 5.82 11.47 11.00
CA ALA A 88 6.45 10.37 11.71
C ALA A 88 5.57 9.81 12.83
N ASP A 89 4.91 10.67 13.62
CA ASP A 89 3.95 10.25 14.64
C ASP A 89 2.77 9.49 14.02
N ALA A 90 2.23 9.98 12.90
CA ALA A 90 1.16 9.28 12.18
C ALA A 90 1.61 7.90 11.70
N PHE A 91 2.77 7.81 11.05
CA PHE A 91 3.31 6.53 10.59
C PHE A 91 3.59 5.56 11.74
N ALA A 92 4.11 6.04 12.87
CA ALA A 92 4.34 5.22 14.06
C ALA A 92 3.02 4.65 14.63
N ALA A 93 1.97 5.47 14.72
CA ALA A 93 0.66 5.00 15.16
C ALA A 93 0.06 3.95 14.20
N GLU A 94 0.28 4.12 12.90
CA GLU A 94 -0.18 3.17 11.89
C GLU A 94 0.60 1.86 11.90
N LEU A 95 1.91 1.91 12.17
CA LEU A 95 2.75 0.73 12.38
C LEU A 95 2.30 -0.05 13.62
N ASP A 96 2.04 0.64 14.73
CA ASP A 96 1.54 0.00 15.96
C ASP A 96 0.18 -0.69 15.72
N ALA A 97 -0.75 0.01 15.05
CA ALA A 97 -2.04 -0.55 14.66
C ALA A 97 -1.90 -1.75 13.71
N PHE A 98 -0.97 -1.69 12.75
CA PHE A 98 -0.69 -2.80 11.85
C PHE A 98 -0.15 -4.01 12.61
N ILE A 99 0.85 -3.83 13.48
CA ILE A 99 1.40 -4.90 14.33
C ILE A 99 0.31 -5.51 15.22
N ALA A 100 -0.52 -4.67 15.85
CA ALA A 100 -1.64 -5.13 16.68
C ALA A 100 -2.67 -5.94 15.87
N SER A 101 -2.90 -5.59 14.60
CA SER A 101 -3.79 -6.33 13.70
C SER A 101 -3.21 -7.68 13.21
N GLN A 102 -1.88 -7.79 13.16
CA GLN A 102 -1.16 -9.01 12.76
C GLN A 102 -0.92 -9.98 13.92
N LEU A 103 -1.01 -9.51 15.18
CA LEU A 103 -0.97 -10.39 16.34
C LEU A 103 -2.20 -11.31 16.31
N PRO A 104 -2.01 -12.65 16.34
CA PRO A 104 -3.14 -13.56 16.40
C PRO A 104 -3.92 -13.27 17.67
N VAL A 105 -5.22 -12.98 17.52
CA VAL A 105 -6.16 -12.99 18.64
C VAL A 105 -6.11 -14.41 19.20
N MET A 106 -5.32 -14.64 20.25
CA MET A 106 -5.36 -15.90 20.98
C MET A 106 -6.82 -16.11 21.40
N PRO A 107 -7.46 -17.21 20.99
CA PRO A 107 -8.79 -17.52 21.49
C PRO A 107 -8.69 -17.66 23.02
N PRO A 108 -9.68 -17.16 23.79
CA PRO A 108 -9.73 -17.46 25.21
C PRO A 108 -9.76 -18.99 25.36
N GLU A 109 -8.74 -19.56 26.02
CA GLU A 109 -8.76 -20.97 26.39
C GLU A 109 -10.01 -21.23 27.25
N ALA A 110 -10.88 -22.12 26.77
CA ALA A 110 -12.14 -22.49 27.40
C ALA A 110 -11.96 -23.61 28.42
#